data_AF-A0A3M0CQF6-F1
#
_entry.id   AF-A0A3M0CQF6-F1
#
_cell.length_a   1.000
_cell.length_b   1.000
_cell.length_c   1.000
_cell.angle_alpha   90.00
_cell.angle_beta   90.00
_cell.angle_gamma   90.00
#
_symmetry.space_group_name_H-M   'P 1'
#
loop_
_entity.id
_entity.type
_entity.pdbx_description
1 polymer ?
#
loop_
_entity_poly.entity_id
_entity_poly.type
_entity_poly.pdbx_seq_one_letter_code
_entity_poly.pdbx_strand_id
1 'polypeptide(L)'
;MILAYHIAKTGGTTLLHHLRDELGKDACVAYGLHPGMERFFNGQPLWEELPDAEKRQARVLLGHQVSDRLIPTIPADDVIGLFCVWRDPYDHFISQYRHHSGYLAQTGQQVDARAYLKSLPPNRVVRALYRLFRRLAMEDRFSFDAACRVLSQFEFLCVTERLATDLTTLTQRLGVGPVTRRERVSQGQIDLGGLHADDIYEHFRMDMRLYRLIVDRLNGRTEDNPLAFDASLFSENQRRLRQESHDRDAVPPAYEALASFMVGRNVIDAAKLELTLRGAEAPKYAPIWAAHATVNQQRDPVAVALSEKEKGSVYMRHNLPELALSCFEKAIQLNPEHITAHIAGARAFQALGDIPMARRYAEQGLALNPRNGVARDLLAVLEKQSEKALSNPA
;
A
#
# COMPACT_ATOMS: atom_id res chain seq x y z
N MET A 1 4.13 19.63 8.55
CA MET A 1 3.90 18.35 7.85
C MET A 1 2.50 17.80 8.13
N ILE A 2 1.83 17.22 7.13
CA ILE A 2 0.55 16.51 7.30
C ILE A 2 0.78 14.99 7.31
N LEU A 3 0.30 14.31 8.35
CA LEU A 3 0.25 12.85 8.40
C LEU A 3 -1.16 12.39 8.02
N ALA A 4 -1.30 11.91 6.78
CA ALA A 4 -2.55 11.49 6.17
C ALA A 4 -2.75 9.97 6.33
N TYR A 5 -3.53 9.57 7.35
CA TYR A 5 -3.95 8.18 7.48
C TYR A 5 -4.96 7.83 6.39
N HIS A 6 -4.52 6.97 5.48
CA HIS A 6 -5.35 6.48 4.38
C HIS A 6 -6.06 5.19 4.81
N ILE A 7 -7.38 5.26 4.96
CA ILE A 7 -8.22 4.06 5.10
C ILE A 7 -8.40 3.45 3.70
N ALA A 8 -8.16 2.15 3.54
CA ALA A 8 -8.29 1.51 2.24
C ALA A 8 -9.69 1.74 1.64
N LYS A 9 -9.74 2.04 0.34
CA LYS A 9 -10.99 2.28 -0.42
C LYS A 9 -11.82 3.49 0.03
N THR A 10 -11.21 4.51 0.63
CA THR A 10 -11.85 5.82 0.90
C THR A 10 -11.39 6.94 -0.05
N GLY A 11 -10.87 6.57 -1.23
CA GLY A 11 -10.43 7.53 -2.26
C GLY A 11 -9.01 8.06 -2.08
N GLY A 12 -8.20 7.50 -1.18
CA GLY A 12 -6.84 8.01 -0.95
C GLY A 12 -5.87 7.85 -2.11
N THR A 13 -6.11 6.94 -3.07
CA THR A 13 -5.33 6.90 -4.32
C THR A 13 -5.57 8.15 -5.16
N THR A 14 -6.82 8.56 -5.30
CA THR A 14 -7.20 9.80 -6.01
C THR A 14 -6.58 11.01 -5.31
N LEU A 15 -6.64 11.06 -3.98
CA LEU A 15 -6.00 12.12 -3.21
C LEU A 15 -4.47 12.12 -3.36
N LEU A 16 -3.83 10.95 -3.31
CA LEU A 16 -2.39 10.81 -3.51
C LEU A 16 -1.96 11.32 -4.89
N HIS A 17 -2.73 10.99 -5.93
CA HIS A 17 -2.44 11.45 -7.29
C HIS A 17 -2.61 12.97 -7.41
N HIS A 18 -3.72 13.51 -6.90
CA HIS A 18 -3.95 14.97 -6.87
C HIS A 18 -2.79 15.70 -6.17
N LEU A 19 -2.43 15.26 -4.96
CA LEU A 19 -1.37 15.90 -4.19
C LEU A 19 0.01 15.75 -4.85
N ARG A 20 0.27 14.65 -5.55
CA ARG A 20 1.54 14.47 -6.29
C ARG A 20 1.59 15.29 -7.57
N ASP A 21 0.47 15.47 -8.26
CA ASP A 21 0.37 16.33 -9.44
C ASP A 21 0.66 17.80 -9.03
N GLU A 22 0.18 18.24 -7.86
CA GLU A 22 0.35 19.61 -7.36
C GLU A 22 1.68 19.86 -6.62
N LEU A 23 2.14 18.91 -5.81
CA LEU A 23 3.32 19.08 -4.93
C LEU A 23 4.59 18.40 -5.43
N GLY A 24 4.46 17.42 -6.34
CA GLY A 24 5.54 16.49 -6.66
C GLY A 24 5.67 15.33 -5.68
N LYS A 25 6.43 14.31 -6.08
CA LYS A 25 6.59 13.03 -5.34
C LYS A 25 7.40 13.18 -4.05
N ASP A 26 8.33 14.14 -4.00
CA ASP A 26 9.21 14.36 -2.84
C ASP A 26 8.47 15.08 -1.71
N ALA A 27 7.53 15.97 -2.06
CA ALA A 27 6.68 16.65 -1.09
C ALA A 27 5.43 15.84 -0.68
N CYS A 28 4.94 14.93 -1.53
CA CYS A 28 3.85 14.01 -1.22
C CYS A 28 4.33 12.55 -1.22
N VAL A 29 4.84 12.14 -0.05
CA VAL A 29 5.48 10.84 0.16
C VAL A 29 4.42 9.79 0.51
N ALA A 30 4.42 8.69 -0.26
CA ALA A 30 3.59 7.53 0.08
C ALA A 30 4.28 6.72 1.19
N TYR A 31 3.58 6.46 2.29
CA TYR A 31 4.13 5.80 3.47
C TYR A 31 3.44 4.45 3.75
N GLY A 32 4.25 3.42 4.00
CA GLY A 32 3.81 2.09 4.42
C GLY A 32 4.65 0.97 3.80
N LEU A 33 4.26 -0.28 4.07
CA LEU A 33 5.05 -1.46 3.72
C LEU A 33 5.29 -1.64 2.21
N HIS A 34 4.33 -1.27 1.36
CA HIS A 34 4.49 -1.37 -0.09
C HIS A 34 5.57 -0.40 -0.61
N PRO A 35 5.44 0.94 -0.40
CA PRO A 35 6.53 1.87 -0.72
C PRO A 35 7.85 1.52 -0.01
N GLY A 36 7.80 1.05 1.24
CA GLY A 36 8.99 0.63 1.99
C GLY A 36 9.71 -0.56 1.35
N MET A 37 8.96 -1.54 0.86
CA MET A 37 9.49 -2.68 0.11
C MET A 37 10.13 -2.25 -1.22
N GLU A 38 9.49 -1.32 -1.93
CA GLU A 38 10.05 -0.74 -3.16
C GLU A 38 11.38 -0.03 -2.88
N ARG A 39 11.43 0.84 -1.85
CA ARG A 39 12.65 1.52 -1.40
C ARG A 39 13.74 0.51 -1.05
N PHE A 40 13.41 -0.53 -0.28
CA PHE A 40 14.33 -1.60 0.08
C PHE A 40 14.94 -2.28 -1.16
N PHE A 41 14.12 -2.71 -2.13
CA PHE A 41 14.62 -3.36 -3.36
C PHE A 41 15.34 -2.40 -4.31
N ASN A 42 15.24 -1.09 -4.10
CA ASN A 42 16.01 -0.07 -4.83
C ASN A 42 17.24 0.43 -4.07
N GLY A 43 17.56 -0.13 -2.89
CA GLY A 43 18.73 0.30 -2.11
C GLY A 43 18.54 1.64 -1.39
N GLN A 44 17.29 2.08 -1.27
CA GLN A 44 16.93 3.33 -0.61
C GLN A 44 16.59 3.08 0.87
N PRO A 45 16.97 4.00 1.77
CA PRO A 45 16.63 3.91 3.21
C PRO A 45 15.12 3.96 3.44
N LEU A 46 14.62 3.35 4.51
CA LEU A 46 13.24 3.56 4.96
C LEU A 46 13.05 4.99 5.49
N TRP A 47 11.81 5.41 5.70
CA TRP A 47 11.50 6.76 6.20
C TRP A 47 12.22 7.06 7.52
N GLU A 48 12.24 6.09 8.42
CA GLU A 48 12.82 6.18 9.77
C GLU A 48 14.32 6.46 9.74
N GLU A 49 15.00 6.12 8.63
CA GLU A 49 16.43 6.31 8.44
C GLU A 49 16.78 7.59 7.69
N LEU A 50 15.78 8.27 7.10
CA LEU A 50 16.04 9.48 6.33
C LEU A 50 16.59 10.58 7.24
N PRO A 51 17.62 11.33 6.79
CA PRO A 51 18.08 12.50 7.51
C PRO A 51 17.00 13.58 7.53
N ASP A 52 16.99 14.41 8.56
CA ASP A 52 16.00 15.48 8.71
C ASP A 52 15.94 16.42 7.50
N ALA A 53 17.08 16.69 6.85
CA ALA A 53 17.14 17.51 5.65
C ALA A 53 16.29 16.93 4.49
N GLU A 54 16.22 15.61 4.34
CA GLU A 54 15.36 14.96 3.35
C GLU A 54 13.91 14.90 3.83
N LYS A 55 13.68 14.59 5.12
CA LYS A 55 12.32 14.56 5.69
C LYS A 55 11.61 15.90 5.59
N ARG A 56 12.34 17.02 5.69
CA ARG A 56 11.81 18.40 5.56
C ARG A 56 11.27 18.71 4.17
N GLN A 57 11.67 17.97 3.15
CA GLN A 57 11.09 18.12 1.81
C GLN A 57 9.64 17.59 1.79
N ALA A 58 9.32 16.62 2.64
CA ALA A 58 7.98 16.05 2.74
C ALA A 58 7.01 17.04 3.41
N ARG A 59 5.95 17.38 2.69
CA ARG A 59 4.84 18.19 3.22
C ARG A 59 3.68 17.31 3.66
N VAL A 60 3.50 16.16 3.00
CA VAL A 60 2.46 15.17 3.28
C VAL A 60 3.06 13.76 3.29
N LEU A 61 2.79 13.00 4.36
CA LEU A 61 2.98 11.56 4.42
C LEU A 61 1.62 10.87 4.34
N LEU A 62 1.38 10.10 3.29
CA LEU A 62 0.07 9.47 3.04
C LEU A 62 0.19 7.95 2.94
N GLY A 63 -0.62 7.23 3.73
CA GLY A 63 -0.75 5.80 3.53
C GLY A 63 -1.40 5.02 4.67
N HIS A 64 -1.53 3.70 4.47
CA HIS A 64 -2.29 2.81 5.35
C HIS A 64 -1.66 2.55 6.72
N GLN A 65 -0.38 2.88 6.88
CA GLN A 65 0.37 2.67 8.12
C GLN A 65 0.81 3.97 8.79
N VAL A 66 0.40 5.11 8.25
CA VAL A 66 0.54 6.38 8.96
C VAL A 66 -0.11 6.21 10.34
N SER A 67 0.68 6.46 11.37
CA SER A 67 0.41 6.10 12.76
C SER A 67 1.07 7.10 13.70
N ASP A 68 0.75 7.02 14.99
CA ASP A 68 1.42 7.82 16.01
C ASP A 68 2.94 7.54 16.10
N ARG A 69 3.42 6.42 15.53
CA ARG A 69 4.85 6.04 15.46
C ARG A 69 5.68 6.92 14.56
N LEU A 70 5.05 7.63 13.64
CA LEU A 70 5.75 8.61 12.82
C LEU A 70 6.08 9.88 13.59
N ILE A 71 5.29 10.26 14.61
CA ILE A 71 5.41 11.56 15.28
C ILE A 71 6.84 11.83 15.79
N PRO A 72 7.50 10.90 16.50
CA PRO A 72 8.88 11.12 16.92
C PRO A 72 9.83 11.35 15.74
N THR A 73 9.68 10.56 14.68
CA THR A 73 10.58 10.56 13.50
C THR A 73 10.52 11.82 12.62
N ILE A 74 9.54 12.70 12.85
CA ILE A 74 9.41 13.98 12.15
C ILE A 74 10.29 15.02 12.83
N PRO A 75 11.02 15.89 12.10
CA PRO A 75 11.81 16.97 12.71
C PRO A 75 11.05 17.75 13.80
N ALA A 76 11.72 18.08 14.90
CA ALA A 76 11.04 18.55 16.12
C ALA A 76 10.34 19.92 15.99
N ASP A 77 10.83 20.76 15.09
CA ASP A 77 10.30 22.09 14.76
C ASP A 77 9.16 22.07 13.74
N ASP A 78 8.91 20.92 13.11
CA ASP A 78 7.80 20.78 12.16
C ASP A 78 6.46 20.70 12.90
N VAL A 79 5.53 21.58 12.51
CA VAL A 79 4.14 21.51 12.96
C VAL A 79 3.45 20.33 12.28
N ILE A 80 3.04 19.33 13.07
CA ILE A 80 2.31 18.16 12.59
C ILE A 80 0.80 18.44 12.59
N GLY A 81 0.12 18.10 11.50
CA GLY A 81 -1.33 17.98 11.43
C GLY A 81 -1.72 16.54 11.06
N LEU A 82 -2.74 15.99 11.71
CA LEU A 82 -3.29 14.67 11.37
C LEU A 82 -4.52 14.81 10.49
N PHE A 83 -4.63 13.95 9.48
CA PHE A 83 -5.74 13.95 8.53
C PHE A 83 -6.21 12.53 8.21
N CYS A 84 -7.53 12.34 8.04
CA CYS A 84 -8.05 11.11 7.46
C CYS A 84 -9.38 11.31 6.71
N VAL A 85 -9.61 10.40 5.75
CA VAL A 85 -10.84 10.35 4.94
C VAL A 85 -11.70 9.16 5.34
N TRP A 86 -12.91 9.46 5.77
CA TRP A 86 -13.96 8.53 6.13
C TRP A 86 -14.86 8.21 4.94
N ARG A 87 -15.60 7.12 5.06
CA ARG A 87 -16.57 6.69 4.07
C ARG A 87 -17.69 5.95 4.78
N ASP A 88 -18.89 6.06 4.24
CA ASP A 88 -20.01 5.26 4.69
C ASP A 88 -19.62 3.77 4.75
N PRO A 89 -19.91 3.05 5.86
CA PRO A 89 -19.52 1.65 6.03
C PRO A 89 -20.10 0.71 4.97
N TYR A 90 -21.32 0.96 4.48
CA TYR A 90 -21.92 0.18 3.40
C TYR A 90 -21.13 0.41 2.11
N ASP A 91 -20.95 1.66 1.69
CA ASP A 91 -20.19 1.96 0.47
C ASP A 91 -18.73 1.49 0.53
N HIS A 92 -18.13 1.55 1.72
CA HIS A 92 -16.81 1.02 1.98
C HIS A 92 -16.77 -0.52 1.85
N PHE A 93 -17.77 -1.23 2.40
CA PHE A 93 -17.91 -2.67 2.22
C PHE A 93 -18.06 -3.05 0.74
N ILE A 94 -18.97 -2.39 0.02
CA ILE A 94 -19.20 -2.63 -1.41
C ILE A 94 -17.91 -2.44 -2.22
N SER A 95 -17.17 -1.37 -1.94
CA SER A 95 -15.92 -1.09 -2.65
C SER A 95 -14.84 -2.13 -2.41
N GLN A 96 -14.77 -2.71 -1.21
CA GLN A 96 -13.85 -3.79 -0.88
C GLN A 96 -14.29 -5.13 -1.45
N TYR A 97 -15.57 -5.45 -1.33
CA TYR A 97 -16.13 -6.68 -1.88
C TYR A 97 -15.90 -6.75 -3.39
N ARG A 98 -16.17 -5.67 -4.14
CA ARG A 98 -15.84 -5.56 -5.58
C ARG A 98 -14.38 -5.84 -5.90
N HIS A 99 -13.48 -5.26 -5.10
CA HIS A 99 -12.04 -5.46 -5.31
C HIS A 99 -11.63 -6.90 -5.05
N HIS A 100 -12.17 -7.52 -4.00
CA HIS A 100 -11.87 -8.89 -3.64
C HIS A 100 -12.49 -9.91 -4.61
N SER A 101 -13.76 -9.73 -4.97
CA SER A 101 -14.45 -10.59 -5.94
C SER A 101 -13.85 -10.48 -7.34
N GLY A 102 -13.45 -9.28 -7.76
CA GLY A 102 -12.75 -9.07 -9.03
C GLY A 102 -11.40 -9.79 -9.08
N TYR A 103 -10.69 -9.90 -7.96
CA TYR A 103 -9.45 -10.68 -7.86
C TYR A 103 -9.73 -12.19 -7.94
N LEU A 104 -10.72 -12.69 -7.20
CA LEU A 104 -11.10 -14.11 -7.22
C LEU A 104 -11.65 -14.56 -8.57
N ALA A 105 -12.39 -13.70 -9.27
CA ALA A 105 -12.89 -14.01 -10.61
C ALA A 105 -11.77 -14.28 -11.62
N GLN A 106 -10.59 -13.67 -11.44
CA GLN A 106 -9.41 -13.94 -12.27
C GLN A 106 -8.85 -15.35 -12.05
N THR A 107 -9.11 -15.96 -10.89
CA THR A 107 -8.70 -17.32 -10.55
C THR A 107 -9.85 -18.33 -10.66
N GLY A 108 -10.97 -17.95 -11.28
CA GLY A 108 -12.17 -18.79 -11.42
C GLY A 108 -12.91 -19.03 -10.10
N GLN A 109 -12.53 -18.34 -9.02
CA GLN A 109 -13.16 -18.45 -7.72
C GLN A 109 -14.25 -17.39 -7.55
N GLN A 110 -15.22 -17.68 -6.69
CA GLN A 110 -16.27 -16.74 -6.30
C GLN A 110 -16.42 -16.78 -4.79
N VAL A 111 -16.84 -15.66 -4.21
CA VAL A 111 -17.16 -15.55 -2.79
C VAL A 111 -18.48 -14.84 -2.63
N ASP A 112 -19.36 -15.40 -1.82
CA ASP A 112 -20.63 -14.80 -1.46
C ASP A 112 -20.42 -13.55 -0.57
N ALA A 113 -21.27 -12.53 -0.73
CA ALA A 113 -21.16 -11.28 0.00
C ALA A 113 -21.33 -11.45 1.51
N ARG A 114 -22.25 -12.32 1.95
CA ARG A 114 -22.49 -12.59 3.37
C ARG A 114 -21.34 -13.40 3.97
N ALA A 115 -20.80 -14.37 3.24
CA ALA A 115 -19.57 -15.08 3.64
C ALA A 115 -18.38 -14.11 3.77
N TYR A 116 -18.21 -13.19 2.81
CA TYR A 116 -17.18 -12.17 2.85
C TYR A 116 -17.36 -11.20 4.03
N LEU A 117 -18.59 -10.75 4.32
CA LEU A 117 -18.86 -9.92 5.50
C LEU A 117 -18.43 -10.61 6.80
N LYS A 118 -18.78 -11.90 6.96
CA LYS A 118 -18.41 -12.70 8.14
C LYS A 118 -16.91 -12.89 8.28
N SER A 119 -16.15 -12.91 7.18
CA SER A 119 -14.69 -13.02 7.23
C SER A 119 -13.99 -11.74 7.65
N LEU A 120 -14.68 -10.60 7.61
CA LEU A 120 -14.12 -9.30 7.96
C LEU A 120 -14.24 -9.06 9.48
N PRO A 121 -13.18 -8.54 10.15
CA PRO A 121 -13.28 -8.14 11.54
C PRO A 121 -14.39 -7.10 11.75
N PRO A 122 -15.18 -7.17 12.84
CA PRO A 122 -16.20 -6.17 13.12
C PRO A 122 -15.56 -4.84 13.49
N ASN A 123 -16.17 -3.73 13.09
CA ASN A 123 -15.70 -2.36 13.36
C ASN A 123 -14.25 -2.12 12.90
N ARG A 124 -13.90 -2.63 11.72
CA ARG A 124 -12.50 -2.70 11.26
C ARG A 124 -11.84 -1.33 11.12
N VAL A 125 -12.59 -0.28 10.74
CA VAL A 125 -12.01 1.03 10.44
C VAL A 125 -11.57 1.68 11.74
N VAL A 126 -12.48 1.77 12.71
CA VAL A 126 -12.22 2.34 14.02
C VAL A 126 -11.20 1.50 14.81
N ARG A 127 -11.22 0.17 14.66
CA ARG A 127 -10.19 -0.70 15.26
C ARG A 127 -8.81 -0.47 14.64
N ALA A 128 -8.73 -0.30 13.32
CA ALA A 128 -7.47 -0.03 12.64
C ALA A 128 -6.91 1.34 13.05
N LEU A 129 -7.77 2.37 13.09
CA LEU A 129 -7.43 3.70 13.61
C LEU A 129 -6.90 3.60 15.04
N TYR A 130 -7.65 3.01 15.97
CA TYR A 130 -7.24 2.85 17.35
C TYR A 130 -5.91 2.11 17.47
N ARG A 131 -5.70 1.03 16.70
CA ARG A 131 -4.43 0.27 16.72
C ARG A 131 -3.25 1.12 16.26
N LEU A 132 -3.41 1.93 15.22
CA LEU A 132 -2.35 2.77 14.65
C LEU A 132 -2.07 4.04 15.48
N PHE A 133 -3.06 4.50 16.24
CA PHE A 133 -2.96 5.74 17.03
C PHE A 133 -3.20 5.48 18.52
N ARG A 134 -2.95 4.26 19.00
CA ARG A 134 -3.26 3.82 20.38
C ARG A 134 -2.63 4.73 21.42
N ARG A 135 -1.41 5.22 21.16
CA ARG A 135 -0.69 6.06 22.12
C ARG A 135 -1.29 7.46 22.24
N LEU A 136 -2.10 7.89 21.26
CA LEU A 136 -2.89 9.12 21.37
C LEU A 136 -4.19 8.91 22.18
N ALA A 137 -4.70 7.68 22.25
CA ALA A 137 -5.90 7.37 23.03
C ALA A 137 -5.66 7.49 24.54
N MET A 138 -4.43 7.29 25.02
CA MET A 138 -4.06 7.20 26.44
C MET A 138 -4.88 6.17 27.23
N GLU A 139 -5.41 5.17 26.53
CA GLU A 139 -6.16 4.05 27.05
C GLU A 139 -5.62 2.78 26.40
N ASP A 140 -5.46 1.71 27.16
CA ASP A 140 -4.95 0.44 26.62
C ASP A 140 -6.04 -0.40 25.96
N ARG A 141 -7.29 -0.20 26.36
CA ARG A 141 -8.44 -0.97 25.87
C ARG A 141 -9.16 -0.24 24.76
N PHE A 142 -9.42 -0.97 23.67
CA PHE A 142 -10.23 -0.47 22.57
C PHE A 142 -11.68 -0.20 23.02
N SER A 143 -12.14 1.04 22.85
CA SER A 143 -13.51 1.48 23.14
C SER A 143 -13.96 2.53 22.12
N PHE A 144 -15.25 2.88 22.10
CA PHE A 144 -15.76 3.97 21.27
C PHE A 144 -15.16 5.32 21.68
N ASP A 145 -15.08 5.56 22.99
CA ASP A 145 -14.58 6.83 23.53
C ASP A 145 -13.07 6.98 23.29
N ALA A 146 -12.30 5.90 23.40
CA ALA A 146 -10.89 5.89 23.02
C ALA A 146 -10.69 6.26 21.55
N ALA A 147 -11.55 5.78 20.65
CA ALA A 147 -11.48 6.15 19.25
C ALA A 147 -11.89 7.61 18.99
N CYS A 148 -12.92 8.11 19.67
CA CYS A 148 -13.30 9.52 19.63
C CYS A 148 -12.15 10.42 20.13
N ARG A 149 -11.45 10.01 21.19
CA ARG A 149 -10.29 10.73 21.75
C ARG A 149 -9.07 10.72 20.83
N VAL A 150 -8.89 9.65 20.05
CA VAL A 150 -7.90 9.66 18.96
C VAL A 150 -8.31 10.69 17.91
N LEU A 151 -9.57 10.68 17.46
CA LEU A 151 -10.02 11.58 16.40
C LEU A 151 -10.16 13.04 16.82
N SER A 152 -10.34 13.34 18.11
CA SER A 152 -10.28 14.74 18.58
C SER A 152 -8.90 15.36 18.36
N GLN A 153 -7.86 14.55 18.14
CA GLN A 153 -6.51 15.02 17.83
C GLN A 153 -6.23 15.06 16.32
N PHE A 154 -7.21 14.73 15.48
CA PHE A 154 -7.11 14.95 14.04
C PHE A 154 -7.45 16.39 13.72
N GLU A 155 -6.60 17.06 12.96
CA GLU A 155 -6.87 18.46 12.58
C GLU A 155 -7.92 18.51 11.46
N PHE A 156 -7.89 17.53 10.57
CA PHE A 156 -8.77 17.46 9.41
C PHE A 156 -9.47 16.09 9.32
N LEU A 157 -10.80 16.09 9.30
CA LEU A 157 -11.61 14.91 9.00
C LEU A 157 -12.50 15.21 7.80
N CYS A 158 -12.46 14.33 6.80
CA CYS A 158 -13.25 14.47 5.58
C CYS A 158 -14.05 13.19 5.33
N VAL A 159 -15.15 13.28 4.59
CA VAL A 159 -15.84 12.11 4.03
C VAL A 159 -15.63 12.03 2.52
N THR A 160 -15.61 10.82 1.97
CA THR A 160 -15.29 10.54 0.57
C THR A 160 -16.19 11.31 -0.39
N GLU A 161 -17.47 11.45 -0.04
CA GLU A 161 -18.53 12.08 -0.82
C GLU A 161 -18.33 13.59 -0.97
N ARG A 162 -17.60 14.19 -0.03
CA ARG A 162 -17.40 15.64 0.13
C ARG A 162 -15.93 16.06 0.01
N LEU A 163 -15.06 15.19 -0.54
CA LEU A 163 -13.62 15.46 -0.75
C LEU A 163 -13.33 16.84 -1.38
N ALA A 164 -14.14 17.26 -2.35
CA ALA A 164 -13.93 18.55 -3.03
C ALA A 164 -14.29 19.76 -2.15
N THR A 165 -15.24 19.62 -1.21
CA THR A 165 -15.73 20.73 -0.39
C THR A 165 -15.00 20.79 0.96
N ASP A 166 -14.80 19.64 1.59
CA ASP A 166 -14.31 19.55 2.97
C ASP A 166 -12.78 19.66 3.08
N LEU A 167 -12.04 19.60 1.96
CA LEU A 167 -10.58 19.72 1.96
C LEU A 167 -10.06 21.15 1.76
N THR A 168 -10.93 22.15 1.66
CA THR A 168 -10.55 23.53 1.31
C THR A 168 -9.44 24.09 2.22
N THR A 169 -9.57 23.93 3.55
CA THR A 169 -8.56 24.44 4.49
C THR A 169 -7.25 23.65 4.39
N LEU A 170 -7.32 22.32 4.22
CA LEU A 170 -6.15 21.49 4.01
C LEU A 170 -5.41 21.90 2.73
N THR A 171 -6.13 22.10 1.62
CA THR A 171 -5.53 22.52 0.34
C THR A 171 -4.93 23.92 0.43
N GLN A 172 -5.57 24.85 1.16
CA GLN A 172 -5.01 26.18 1.45
C GLN A 172 -3.72 26.09 2.27
N ARG A 173 -3.70 25.28 3.33
CA ARG A 173 -2.49 25.04 4.15
C ARG A 173 -1.36 24.41 3.33
N LEU A 174 -1.72 23.55 2.38
CA LEU A 174 -0.76 22.93 1.46
C LEU A 174 -0.43 23.83 0.27
N GLY A 175 -1.11 24.94 0.06
CA GLY A 175 -0.91 25.82 -1.10
C GLY A 175 -1.15 25.10 -2.43
N VAL A 176 -2.15 24.20 -2.48
CA VAL A 176 -2.52 23.43 -3.68
C VAL A 176 -3.94 23.75 -4.13
N GLY A 177 -4.25 23.47 -5.39
CA GLY A 177 -5.60 23.61 -5.93
C GLY A 177 -6.62 22.65 -5.30
N PRO A 178 -7.93 22.95 -5.44
CA PRO A 178 -8.99 22.09 -4.94
C PRO A 178 -8.97 20.71 -5.61
N VAL A 179 -9.41 19.67 -4.89
CA VAL A 179 -9.49 18.32 -5.43
C VAL A 179 -10.61 18.22 -6.47
N THR A 180 -10.26 18.30 -7.75
CA THR A 180 -11.23 18.33 -8.86
C THR A 180 -11.52 16.96 -9.46
N ARG A 181 -10.62 15.97 -9.28
CA ARG A 181 -10.83 14.61 -9.80
C ARG A 181 -11.83 13.82 -8.95
N ARG A 182 -13.00 13.55 -9.52
CA ARG A 182 -13.92 12.51 -9.05
C ARG A 182 -13.87 11.32 -10.01
N GLU A 183 -12.82 10.52 -9.92
CA GLU A 183 -12.83 9.20 -10.55
C GLU A 183 -13.72 8.27 -9.72
N ARG A 184 -15.00 8.17 -10.06
CA ARG A 184 -15.83 7.05 -9.58
C ARG A 184 -15.33 5.79 -10.27
N VAL A 185 -14.38 5.11 -9.65
CA VAL A 185 -13.73 3.90 -10.21
C VAL A 185 -14.70 2.71 -10.34
N SER A 186 -15.94 2.80 -9.84
CA SER A 186 -16.91 1.71 -10.01
C SER A 186 -18.32 2.22 -10.28
N GLN A 187 -18.83 1.92 -11.47
CA GLN A 187 -20.25 1.97 -11.84
C GLN A 187 -20.77 0.53 -11.99
N GLY A 188 -22.03 0.28 -11.61
CA GLY A 188 -22.71 -1.01 -11.76
C GLY A 188 -23.34 -1.55 -10.47
N GLN A 189 -24.52 -2.15 -10.56
CA GLN A 189 -25.10 -2.91 -9.44
C GLN A 189 -24.22 -4.13 -9.15
N ILE A 190 -24.02 -4.42 -7.86
CA ILE A 190 -23.39 -5.67 -7.42
C ILE A 190 -24.46 -6.55 -6.79
N ASP A 191 -24.44 -7.83 -7.12
CA ASP A 191 -25.30 -8.80 -6.46
C ASP A 191 -24.76 -9.09 -5.05
N LEU A 192 -25.63 -8.93 -4.06
CA LEU A 192 -25.35 -9.14 -2.64
C LEU A 192 -26.03 -10.38 -2.08
N GLY A 193 -26.73 -11.17 -2.91
CA GLY A 193 -27.32 -12.44 -2.48
C GLY A 193 -28.32 -12.29 -1.32
N GLY A 194 -29.03 -11.17 -1.25
CA GLY A 194 -29.96 -10.86 -0.15
C GLY A 194 -29.32 -10.33 1.13
N LEU A 195 -28.04 -9.94 1.11
CA LEU A 195 -27.42 -9.16 2.19
C LEU A 195 -27.91 -7.70 2.11
N HIS A 196 -28.45 -7.18 3.22
CA HIS A 196 -28.99 -5.83 3.29
C HIS A 196 -28.01 -4.85 3.96
N ALA A 197 -28.26 -3.55 3.80
CA ALA A 197 -27.41 -2.52 4.41
C ALA A 197 -27.39 -2.61 5.94
N ASP A 198 -28.52 -2.96 6.57
CA ASP A 198 -28.62 -3.10 8.03
C ASP A 198 -27.73 -4.23 8.57
N ASP A 199 -27.60 -5.34 7.83
CA ASP A 199 -26.67 -6.43 8.19
C ASP A 199 -25.22 -5.92 8.26
N ILE A 200 -24.85 -5.06 7.29
CA ILE A 200 -23.51 -4.48 7.18
C ILE A 200 -23.29 -3.44 8.28
N TYR A 201 -24.27 -2.57 8.53
CA TYR A 201 -24.18 -1.56 9.58
C TYR A 201 -24.12 -2.18 10.96
N GLU A 202 -24.83 -3.27 11.23
CA GLU A 202 -24.74 -3.97 12.53
C GLU A 202 -23.35 -4.57 12.75
N HIS A 203 -22.78 -5.22 11.72
CA HIS A 203 -21.42 -5.76 11.77
C HIS A 203 -20.35 -4.67 11.99
N PHE A 204 -20.61 -3.46 11.48
CA PHE A 204 -19.75 -2.27 11.59
C PHE A 204 -20.36 -1.17 12.48
N ARG A 205 -21.10 -1.54 13.54
CA ARG A 205 -21.88 -0.59 14.37
C ARG A 205 -21.13 0.63 14.88
N MET A 206 -19.88 0.48 15.31
CA MET A 206 -19.05 1.58 15.80
C MET A 206 -18.50 2.42 14.65
N ASP A 207 -18.13 1.80 13.53
CA ASP A 207 -17.73 2.54 12.32
C ASP A 207 -18.90 3.42 11.86
N MET A 208 -20.12 2.88 11.86
CA MET A 208 -21.33 3.63 11.48
C MET A 208 -21.67 4.75 12.47
N ARG A 209 -21.61 4.46 13.78
CA ARG A 209 -21.85 5.48 14.81
C ARG A 209 -20.89 6.65 14.68
N LEU A 210 -19.61 6.38 14.42
CA LEU A 210 -18.57 7.40 14.28
C LEU A 210 -18.70 8.16 12.95
N TYR A 211 -18.98 7.45 11.85
CA TYR A 211 -19.25 8.06 10.56
C TYR A 211 -20.43 9.03 10.62
N ARG A 212 -21.57 8.64 11.23
CA ARG A 212 -22.71 9.54 11.45
C ARG A 212 -22.32 10.76 12.27
N LEU A 213 -21.59 10.56 13.36
CA LEU A 213 -21.12 11.67 14.20
C LEU A 213 -20.28 12.69 13.42
N ILE A 214 -19.43 12.23 12.50
CA ILE A 214 -18.64 13.08 11.61
C ILE A 214 -19.55 13.81 10.61
N VAL A 215 -20.42 13.07 9.89
CA VAL A 215 -21.30 13.64 8.84
C VAL A 215 -22.31 14.64 9.40
N ASP A 216 -23.00 14.30 10.48
CA ASP A 216 -24.04 15.14 11.08
C ASP A 216 -23.48 16.49 11.54
N ARG A 217 -22.22 16.50 11.97
CA ARG A 217 -21.53 17.71 12.44
C ARG A 217 -20.82 18.48 11.32
N LEU A 218 -20.49 17.83 10.19
CA LEU A 218 -20.09 18.52 8.95
C LEU A 218 -21.26 19.26 8.29
N ASN A 219 -22.50 18.85 8.58
CA ASN A 219 -23.71 19.53 8.12
C ASN A 219 -24.04 20.72 9.03
N GLY A 220 -23.40 21.86 8.77
CA GLY A 220 -23.73 23.14 9.44
C GLY A 220 -22.58 23.85 10.16
N ARG A 221 -21.34 23.37 10.01
CA ARG A 221 -20.12 24.04 10.53
C ARG A 221 -19.06 24.17 9.44
N THR A 222 -18.15 25.13 9.63
CA THR A 222 -16.94 25.34 8.82
C THR A 222 -15.69 24.73 9.47
N GLU A 223 -15.83 23.96 10.55
CA GLU A 223 -14.72 23.37 11.30
C GLU A 223 -14.15 22.16 10.54
N ASP A 224 -12.83 22.11 10.41
CA ASP A 224 -12.10 21.02 9.72
C ASP A 224 -12.16 19.68 10.46
N ASN A 225 -12.35 19.72 11.78
CA ASN A 225 -12.66 18.54 12.59
C ASN A 225 -14.04 18.72 13.27
N PRO A 226 -15.08 18.01 12.79
CA PRO A 226 -16.42 18.05 13.39
C PRO A 226 -16.48 17.50 14.83
N LEU A 227 -15.46 16.79 15.29
CA LEU A 227 -15.38 16.26 16.64
C LEU A 227 -14.74 17.23 17.65
N ALA A 228 -14.51 18.48 17.24
CA ALA A 228 -13.78 19.52 17.97
C ALA A 228 -12.31 19.16 18.17
N PHE A 229 -11.46 19.68 17.28
CA PHE A 229 -10.01 19.47 17.35
C PHE A 229 -9.42 20.01 18.67
N ASP A 230 -8.85 19.11 19.47
CA ASP A 230 -8.16 19.41 20.73
C ASP A 230 -6.66 19.60 20.47
N ALA A 231 -6.30 20.80 20.02
CA ALA A 231 -4.93 21.18 19.71
C ALA A 231 -4.00 21.09 20.93
N SER A 232 -4.52 21.40 22.12
CA SER A 232 -3.77 21.35 23.38
C SER A 232 -3.39 19.91 23.73
N LEU A 233 -4.36 19.00 23.69
CA LEU A 233 -4.13 17.59 23.94
C LEU A 233 -3.19 16.98 22.90
N PHE A 234 -3.39 17.31 21.62
CA PHE A 234 -2.50 16.79 20.58
C PHE A 234 -1.06 17.29 20.75
N SER A 235 -0.88 18.57 21.11
CA SER A 235 0.45 19.14 21.38
C SER A 235 1.12 18.49 22.60
N GLU A 236 0.37 18.20 23.65
CA GLU A 236 0.87 17.47 24.83
C GLU A 236 1.31 16.06 24.47
N ASN A 237 0.47 15.31 23.74
CA ASN A 237 0.81 13.97 23.28
C ASN A 237 2.01 13.94 22.33
N GLN A 238 2.16 14.93 21.45
CA GLN A 238 3.36 15.05 20.61
C GLN A 238 4.63 15.20 21.45
N ARG A 239 4.63 16.07 22.47
CA ARG A 239 5.77 16.24 23.37
C ARG A 239 6.08 14.94 24.11
N ARG A 240 5.06 14.28 24.67
CA ARG A 240 5.21 13.02 25.40
C ARG A 240 5.79 11.91 24.50
N LEU A 241 5.24 11.72 23.29
CA LEU A 241 5.71 10.69 22.35
C LEU A 241 7.17 10.91 21.93
N ARG A 242 7.61 12.17 21.79
CA ARG A 242 9.00 12.53 21.50
C ARG A 242 9.95 12.29 22.68
N GLN A 243 9.44 12.38 23.92
CA GLN A 243 10.22 12.07 25.12
C GLN A 243 10.35 10.55 25.37
N GLU A 244 9.31 9.78 25.04
CA GLU A 244 9.26 8.32 25.23
C GLU A 244 10.07 7.53 24.19
N SER A 245 10.37 8.13 23.03
CA SER A 245 10.97 7.42 21.88
C SER A 245 11.94 8.34 21.15
N HIS A 246 13.16 7.87 20.91
CA HIS A 246 14.10 8.55 20.03
C HIS A 246 13.93 8.05 18.59
N ASP A 247 14.30 8.88 17.60
CA ASP A 247 14.16 8.55 16.16
C ASP A 247 14.86 7.24 15.78
N ARG A 248 16.01 6.97 16.42
CA ARG A 248 16.79 5.75 16.19
C ARG A 248 16.07 4.48 16.64
N ASP A 249 15.12 4.60 17.57
CA ASP A 249 14.33 3.48 18.08
C ASP A 249 13.23 3.06 17.09
N ALA A 250 12.95 3.88 16.07
CA ALA A 250 11.92 3.60 15.08
C ALA A 250 12.39 2.66 13.94
N VAL A 251 13.71 2.60 13.69
CA VAL A 251 14.28 1.82 12.60
C VAL A 251 14.06 0.30 12.77
N PRO A 252 14.38 -0.32 13.93
CA PRO A 252 14.18 -1.77 14.07
C PRO A 252 12.71 -2.21 13.88
N PRO A 253 11.70 -1.56 14.50
CA PRO A 253 10.29 -1.88 14.27
C PRO A 253 9.85 -1.73 12.81
N ALA A 254 10.41 -0.77 12.07
CA ALA A 254 10.11 -0.59 10.65
C ALA A 254 10.59 -1.79 9.81
N TYR A 255 11.81 -2.27 10.07
CA TYR A 255 12.35 -3.45 9.40
C TYR A 255 11.70 -4.77 9.84
N GLU A 256 11.26 -4.89 11.10
CA GLU A 256 10.45 -6.04 11.56
C GLU A 256 9.10 -6.11 10.86
N ALA A 257 8.42 -4.96 10.74
CA ALA A 257 7.16 -4.86 10.02
C ALA A 257 7.35 -5.18 8.52
N LEU A 258 8.43 -4.68 7.92
CA LEU A 258 8.79 -4.94 6.53
C LEU A 258 9.09 -6.43 6.29
N ALA A 259 9.88 -7.06 7.16
CA ALA A 259 10.20 -8.48 7.06
C ALA A 259 8.93 -9.34 7.16
N SER A 260 8.06 -9.05 8.14
CA SER A 260 6.77 -9.74 8.31
C SER A 260 5.88 -9.61 7.08
N PHE A 261 5.86 -8.42 6.46
CA PHE A 261 5.13 -8.16 5.23
C PHE A 261 5.68 -8.95 4.03
N MET A 262 7.01 -8.97 3.89
CA MET A 262 7.70 -9.70 2.82
C MET A 262 7.47 -11.21 2.94
N VAL A 263 7.42 -11.74 4.16
CA VAL A 263 7.04 -13.13 4.44
C VAL A 263 5.63 -13.42 3.91
N GLY A 264 4.64 -12.60 4.28
CA GLY A 264 3.26 -12.77 3.81
C GLY A 264 3.07 -12.61 2.29
N ARG A 265 4.05 -12.03 1.60
CA ARG A 265 4.07 -11.81 0.14
C ARG A 265 4.91 -12.85 -0.62
N ASN A 266 5.51 -13.82 0.08
CA ASN A 266 6.47 -14.77 -0.50
C ASN A 266 7.70 -14.12 -1.15
N VAL A 267 8.13 -12.95 -0.66
CA VAL A 267 9.29 -12.22 -1.22
C VAL A 267 10.48 -12.15 -0.26
N ILE A 268 10.39 -12.80 0.91
CA ILE A 268 11.44 -12.73 1.93
C ILE A 268 12.77 -13.33 1.44
N ASP A 269 12.73 -14.41 0.66
CA ASP A 269 13.95 -14.98 0.10
C ASP A 269 14.59 -14.08 -0.96
N ALA A 270 13.77 -13.39 -1.76
CA ALA A 270 14.25 -12.39 -2.70
C ALA A 270 14.90 -11.21 -1.96
N ALA A 271 14.34 -10.80 -0.82
CA ALA A 271 14.93 -9.77 0.02
C ALA A 271 16.28 -10.18 0.61
N LYS A 272 16.42 -11.44 1.05
CA LYS A 272 17.70 -12.01 1.51
C LYS A 272 18.72 -12.04 0.37
N LEU A 273 18.33 -12.52 -0.81
CA LEU A 273 19.19 -12.53 -1.99
C LEU A 273 19.66 -11.11 -2.36
N GLU A 274 18.76 -10.12 -2.32
CA GLU A 274 19.10 -8.72 -2.58
C GLU A 274 20.16 -8.20 -1.61
N LEU A 275 20.07 -8.53 -0.31
CA LEU A 275 21.10 -8.16 0.67
C LEU A 275 22.43 -8.87 0.40
N THR A 276 22.40 -10.16 0.04
CA THR A 276 23.60 -10.91 -0.34
C THR A 276 24.31 -10.27 -1.53
N LEU A 277 23.59 -9.99 -2.62
CA LEU A 277 24.17 -9.43 -3.84
C LEU A 277 24.76 -8.03 -3.63
N ARG A 278 24.18 -7.24 -2.70
CA ARG A 278 24.72 -5.94 -2.32
C ARG A 278 25.88 -5.99 -1.33
N GLY A 279 26.17 -7.15 -0.74
CA GLY A 279 27.07 -7.24 0.41
C GLY A 279 26.59 -6.42 1.62
N ALA A 280 25.26 -6.28 1.77
CA ALA A 280 24.66 -5.40 2.76
C ALA A 280 24.46 -6.11 4.11
N GLU A 281 25.41 -5.89 5.02
CA GLU A 281 25.36 -6.40 6.39
C GLU A 281 25.23 -5.25 7.38
N ALA A 282 24.06 -5.14 8.02
CA ALA A 282 23.81 -4.14 9.06
C ALA A 282 22.79 -4.68 10.08
N PRO A 283 22.90 -4.32 11.38
CA PRO A 283 21.98 -4.80 12.42
C PRO A 283 20.50 -4.54 12.10
N LYS A 284 20.19 -3.44 11.40
CA LYS A 284 18.82 -3.11 10.95
C LYS A 284 18.19 -4.17 10.04
N TYR A 285 18.99 -4.96 9.33
CA TYR A 285 18.51 -6.04 8.47
C TYR A 285 18.35 -7.39 9.20
N ALA A 286 18.73 -7.47 10.49
CA ALA A 286 18.58 -8.70 11.28
C ALA A 286 17.16 -9.29 11.24
N PRO A 287 16.06 -8.50 11.28
CA PRO A 287 14.71 -9.03 11.14
C PRO A 287 14.45 -9.73 9.79
N ILE A 288 15.08 -9.26 8.70
CA ILE A 288 14.94 -9.88 7.37
C ILE A 288 15.65 -11.24 7.34
N TRP A 289 16.85 -11.33 7.93
CA TRP A 289 17.60 -12.59 8.01
C TRP A 289 16.92 -13.61 8.91
N ALA A 290 16.43 -13.17 10.07
CA ALA A 290 15.71 -13.99 11.04
C ALA A 290 14.31 -14.39 10.57
N ALA A 291 13.71 -13.62 9.64
CA ALA A 291 12.41 -13.97 9.08
C ALA A 291 12.53 -15.25 8.25
N HIS A 292 11.80 -16.27 8.67
CA HIS A 292 11.59 -17.45 7.87
C HIS A 292 10.30 -17.26 7.08
N ALA A 293 10.27 -17.77 5.84
CA ALA A 293 9.00 -17.94 5.17
C ALA A 293 8.06 -18.71 6.11
N THR A 294 6.88 -18.15 6.43
CA THR A 294 5.89 -18.90 7.22
C THR A 294 5.67 -20.24 6.53
N VAL A 295 5.43 -21.28 7.32
CA VAL A 295 5.42 -22.74 7.04
C VAL A 295 4.66 -23.22 5.78
N ASN A 296 4.09 -22.34 4.95
CA ASN A 296 3.39 -22.70 3.71
C ASN A 296 4.25 -22.74 2.43
N GLN A 297 5.50 -22.24 2.41
CA GLN A 297 6.37 -22.38 1.23
C GLN A 297 6.91 -23.80 1.03
N GLN A 298 6.87 -24.68 2.03
CA GLN A 298 7.32 -26.07 1.85
C GLN A 298 6.21 -26.98 1.25
N ARG A 299 4.98 -26.47 1.02
CA ARG A 299 3.84 -27.32 0.61
C ARG A 299 2.97 -26.79 -0.52
N ASP A 300 3.10 -25.51 -0.91
CA ASP A 300 2.33 -24.93 -2.00
C ASP A 300 3.24 -24.56 -3.20
N PRO A 301 3.19 -25.33 -4.31
CA PRO A 301 3.95 -25.03 -5.52
C PRO A 301 3.72 -23.61 -6.05
N VAL A 302 2.52 -23.03 -5.87
CA VAL A 302 2.21 -21.67 -6.31
C VAL A 302 2.96 -20.63 -5.48
N ALA A 303 3.02 -20.81 -4.15
CA ALA A 303 3.79 -19.93 -3.27
C ALA A 303 5.30 -19.99 -3.58
N VAL A 304 5.82 -21.19 -3.89
CA VAL A 304 7.23 -21.36 -4.31
C VAL A 304 7.47 -20.70 -5.67
N ALA A 305 6.55 -20.86 -6.63
CA ALA A 305 6.65 -20.22 -7.93
C ALA A 305 6.73 -18.69 -7.82
N LEU A 306 5.91 -18.09 -6.94
CA LEU A 306 5.97 -16.66 -6.64
C LEU A 306 7.34 -16.27 -6.07
N SER A 307 7.86 -17.02 -5.09
CA SER A 307 9.18 -16.76 -4.50
C SER A 307 10.31 -16.83 -5.54
N GLU A 308 10.32 -17.85 -6.39
CA GLU A 308 11.30 -18.01 -7.47
C GLU A 308 11.21 -16.86 -8.49
N LYS A 309 10.00 -16.45 -8.88
CA LYS A 309 9.81 -15.28 -9.76
C LYS A 309 10.41 -14.01 -9.15
N GLU A 310 10.25 -13.79 -7.85
CA GLU A 310 10.80 -12.60 -7.19
C GLU A 310 12.32 -12.66 -7.05
N LYS A 311 12.92 -13.84 -6.82
CA LYS A 311 14.37 -14.04 -6.90
C LYS A 311 14.91 -13.74 -8.30
N GLY A 312 14.25 -14.23 -9.35
CA GLY A 312 14.62 -13.92 -10.73
C GLY A 312 14.56 -12.42 -11.01
N SER A 313 13.57 -11.73 -10.46
CA SER A 313 13.47 -10.26 -10.56
C SER A 313 14.63 -9.53 -9.86
N VAL A 314 15.15 -10.08 -8.76
CA VAL A 314 16.38 -9.57 -8.10
C VAL A 314 17.59 -9.74 -9.02
N TYR A 315 17.81 -10.93 -9.56
CA TYR A 315 18.92 -11.15 -10.50
C TYR A 315 18.86 -10.24 -11.73
N MET A 316 17.66 -9.98 -12.28
CA MET A 316 17.50 -9.01 -13.36
C MET A 316 17.93 -7.59 -12.97
N ARG A 317 17.65 -7.13 -11.75
CA ARG A 317 18.10 -5.81 -11.27
C ARG A 317 19.61 -5.70 -11.16
N HIS A 318 20.28 -6.83 -10.89
CA HIS A 318 21.73 -6.95 -10.82
C HIS A 318 22.39 -7.28 -12.17
N ASN A 319 21.62 -7.24 -13.27
CA ASN A 319 22.11 -7.58 -14.61
C ASN A 319 22.71 -9.00 -14.71
N LEU A 320 22.06 -9.97 -14.05
CA LEU A 320 22.41 -11.39 -14.07
C LEU A 320 21.30 -12.22 -14.73
N PRO A 321 21.02 -12.02 -16.03
CA PRO A 321 19.88 -12.62 -16.71
C PRO A 321 19.93 -14.15 -16.80
N GLU A 322 21.11 -14.78 -16.78
CA GLU A 322 21.27 -16.24 -16.77
C GLU A 322 20.72 -16.87 -15.49
N LEU A 323 21.09 -16.30 -14.32
CA LEU A 323 20.57 -16.73 -13.03
C LEU A 323 19.08 -16.42 -12.89
N ALA A 324 18.65 -15.28 -13.43
CA ALA A 324 17.24 -14.91 -13.47
C ALA A 324 16.40 -15.93 -14.25
N LEU A 325 16.90 -16.39 -15.40
CA LEU A 325 16.22 -17.35 -16.24
C LEU A 325 15.96 -18.67 -15.50
N SER A 326 16.95 -19.22 -14.79
CA SER A 326 16.77 -20.44 -13.99
C SER A 326 15.66 -20.28 -12.93
N CYS A 327 15.57 -19.11 -12.30
CA CYS A 327 14.48 -18.80 -11.37
C CYS A 327 13.12 -18.72 -12.08
N PHE A 328 13.04 -18.07 -13.24
CA PHE A 328 11.77 -17.96 -14.00
C PHE A 328 11.31 -19.31 -14.55
N GLU A 329 12.22 -20.14 -15.06
CA GLU A 329 11.93 -21.50 -15.52
C GLU A 329 11.40 -22.36 -14.39
N LYS A 330 12.02 -22.29 -13.20
CA LYS A 330 11.53 -23.00 -12.02
C LYS A 330 10.15 -22.50 -11.58
N ALA A 331 9.90 -21.19 -11.64
CA ALA A 331 8.58 -20.62 -11.36
C ALA A 331 7.52 -21.13 -12.35
N ILE A 332 7.84 -21.21 -13.64
CA ILE A 332 6.96 -21.75 -14.69
C ILE A 332 6.75 -23.25 -14.52
N GLN A 333 7.77 -24.01 -14.14
CA GLN A 333 7.64 -25.45 -13.89
C GLN A 333 6.66 -25.72 -12.73
N LEU A 334 6.75 -24.93 -11.66
CA LEU A 334 5.89 -25.05 -10.48
C LEU A 334 4.48 -24.50 -10.72
N ASN A 335 4.35 -23.48 -11.56
CA ASN A 335 3.07 -22.90 -11.97
C ASN A 335 3.12 -22.52 -13.46
N PRO A 336 2.71 -23.43 -14.37
CA PRO A 336 2.72 -23.19 -15.81
C PRO A 336 1.84 -22.02 -16.25
N GLU A 337 0.82 -21.66 -15.46
CA GLU A 337 -0.09 -20.55 -15.73
C GLU A 337 0.40 -19.21 -15.16
N HIS A 338 1.63 -19.15 -14.63
CA HIS A 338 2.18 -17.92 -14.07
C HIS A 338 2.57 -16.91 -15.17
N ILE A 339 1.60 -16.12 -15.63
CA ILE A 339 1.75 -15.12 -16.70
C ILE A 339 2.98 -14.21 -16.47
N THR A 340 3.14 -13.67 -15.27
CA THR A 340 4.28 -12.77 -14.97
C THR A 340 5.64 -13.46 -15.05
N ALA A 341 5.74 -14.76 -14.75
CA ALA A 341 6.99 -15.50 -14.86
C ALA A 341 7.37 -15.72 -16.34
N HIS A 342 6.38 -16.02 -17.21
CA HIS A 342 6.59 -16.07 -18.67
C HIS A 342 7.09 -14.74 -19.22
N ILE A 343 6.43 -13.63 -18.87
CA ILE A 343 6.85 -12.28 -19.31
C ILE A 343 8.24 -11.93 -18.76
N ALA A 344 8.56 -12.29 -17.53
CA ALA A 344 9.87 -12.02 -16.93
C ALA A 344 10.98 -12.89 -17.57
N GLY A 345 10.71 -14.16 -17.87
CA GLY A 345 11.59 -15.03 -18.65
C GLY A 345 11.85 -14.48 -20.06
N ALA A 346 10.82 -13.97 -20.73
CA ALA A 346 10.98 -13.29 -22.01
C ALA A 346 11.94 -12.09 -21.93
N ARG A 347 11.84 -11.28 -20.86
CA ARG A 347 12.78 -10.17 -20.62
C ARG A 347 14.20 -10.64 -20.31
N ALA A 348 14.36 -11.78 -19.63
CA ALA A 348 15.68 -12.36 -19.39
C ALA A 348 16.33 -12.82 -20.72
N PHE A 349 15.60 -13.55 -21.57
CA PHE A 349 16.09 -13.91 -22.91
C PHE A 349 16.37 -12.69 -23.78
N GLN A 350 15.53 -11.66 -23.70
CA GLN A 350 15.78 -10.39 -24.40
C GLN A 350 17.10 -9.75 -23.95
N ALA A 351 17.39 -9.73 -22.64
CA ALA A 351 18.64 -9.22 -22.10
C ALA A 351 19.86 -10.06 -22.53
N LEU A 352 19.68 -11.36 -22.73
CA LEU A 352 20.68 -12.28 -23.29
C LEU A 352 20.85 -12.15 -24.81
N GLY A 353 19.97 -11.41 -25.50
CA GLY A 353 19.97 -11.28 -26.95
C GLY A 353 19.31 -12.44 -27.70
N ASP A 354 18.75 -13.44 -27.01
CA ASP A 354 17.98 -14.54 -27.62
C ASP A 354 16.54 -14.08 -27.91
N ILE A 355 16.40 -13.26 -28.95
CA ILE A 355 15.12 -12.71 -29.39
C ILE A 355 14.11 -13.82 -29.76
N PRO A 356 14.48 -14.93 -30.43
CA PRO A 356 13.57 -16.04 -30.68
C PRO A 356 12.94 -16.63 -29.41
N MET A 357 13.76 -16.93 -28.39
CA MET A 357 13.23 -17.47 -27.13
C MET A 357 12.44 -16.43 -26.34
N ALA A 358 12.88 -15.17 -26.35
CA ALA A 358 12.15 -14.07 -25.74
C ALA A 358 10.72 -13.95 -26.31
N ARG A 359 10.58 -14.05 -27.64
CA ARG A 359 9.27 -14.01 -28.31
C ARG A 359 8.40 -15.18 -27.86
N ARG A 360 8.94 -16.40 -27.89
CA ARG A 360 8.20 -17.61 -27.48
C ARG A 360 7.64 -17.47 -26.06
N TYR A 361 8.44 -17.01 -25.10
CA TYR A 361 8.00 -16.82 -23.71
C TYR A 361 6.94 -15.71 -23.59
N ALA A 362 7.08 -14.62 -24.34
CA ALA A 362 6.10 -13.55 -24.33
C ALA A 362 4.76 -13.98 -24.97
N GLU A 363 4.80 -14.79 -26.04
CA GLU A 363 3.62 -15.42 -26.66
C GLU A 363 2.92 -16.37 -25.70
N GLN A 364 3.65 -17.18 -24.93
CA GLN A 364 3.07 -18.04 -23.90
C GLN A 364 2.35 -17.23 -22.81
N GLY A 365 2.97 -16.16 -22.33
CA GLY A 365 2.32 -15.24 -21.38
C GLY A 365 1.07 -14.57 -21.95
N LEU A 366 1.09 -14.21 -23.23
CA LEU A 366 -0.06 -13.63 -23.93
C LEU A 366 -1.17 -14.66 -24.21
N ALA A 367 -0.82 -15.92 -24.49
CA ALA A 367 -1.79 -16.99 -24.68
C ALA A 367 -2.60 -17.25 -23.40
N LEU A 368 -1.95 -17.18 -22.23
CA LEU A 368 -2.59 -17.30 -20.92
C LEU A 368 -3.50 -16.09 -20.59
N ASN A 369 -3.15 -14.90 -21.05
CA ASN A 369 -4.01 -13.72 -20.93
C ASN A 369 -3.89 -12.81 -22.16
N PRO A 370 -4.79 -12.97 -23.16
CA PRO A 370 -4.73 -12.22 -24.42
C PRO A 370 -4.87 -10.70 -24.26
N ARG A 371 -5.38 -10.23 -23.11
CA ARG A 371 -5.55 -8.80 -22.82
C ARG A 371 -4.35 -8.20 -22.09
N ASN A 372 -3.32 -8.98 -21.74
CA ASN A 372 -2.16 -8.48 -21.01
C ASN A 372 -1.38 -7.44 -21.85
N GLY A 373 -1.43 -6.18 -21.43
CA GLY A 373 -0.75 -5.07 -22.12
C GLY A 373 0.77 -5.22 -22.12
N VAL A 374 1.35 -5.65 -21.00
CA VAL A 374 2.80 -5.79 -20.85
C VAL A 374 3.37 -6.83 -21.81
N ALA A 375 2.68 -7.97 -21.99
CA ALA A 375 3.10 -9.00 -22.93
C ALA A 375 3.03 -8.51 -24.39
N ARG A 376 1.95 -7.82 -24.78
CA ARG A 376 1.81 -7.21 -26.13
C ARG A 376 2.90 -6.18 -26.40
N ASP A 377 3.15 -5.28 -25.45
CA ASP A 377 4.17 -4.24 -25.61
C ASP A 377 5.56 -4.86 -25.74
N LEU A 378 5.85 -5.92 -24.98
CA LEU A 378 7.11 -6.67 -25.08
C LEU A 378 7.27 -7.32 -26.46
N LEU A 379 6.24 -7.99 -26.98
CA LEU A 379 6.28 -8.59 -28.32
C LEU A 379 6.54 -7.53 -29.41
N ALA A 380 5.86 -6.39 -29.35
CA ALA A 380 6.08 -5.29 -30.29
C ALA A 380 7.53 -4.76 -30.25
N VAL A 381 8.17 -4.75 -29.07
CA VAL A 381 9.60 -4.39 -28.95
C VAL A 381 10.49 -5.48 -29.57
N LEU A 382 10.20 -6.76 -29.31
CA LEU A 382 10.97 -7.90 -29.83
C LEU A 382 10.87 -8.03 -31.36
N GLU A 383 9.71 -7.71 -31.94
CA GLU A 383 9.50 -7.67 -33.40
C GLU A 383 10.42 -6.64 -34.07
N LYS A 384 10.42 -5.40 -33.56
CA LYS A 384 11.32 -4.34 -34.06
C LYS A 384 12.79 -4.72 -33.94
N GLN A 385 13.17 -5.40 -32.84
CA GLN A 385 14.54 -5.88 -32.65
C GLN A 385 14.91 -6.96 -33.68
N SER A 386 13.99 -7.87 -33.98
CA SER A 386 14.20 -8.91 -35.01
C SER A 386 14.33 -8.33 -36.42
N GLU A 387 13.49 -7.34 -36.79
CA GLU A 387 13.55 -6.67 -38.09
C GLU A 387 14.85 -5.88 -38.27
N LYS A 388 15.32 -5.21 -37.20
CA LYS A 388 16.59 -4.49 -37.21
C LYS A 388 17.78 -5.44 -37.38
N ALA A 389 17.75 -6.62 -36.75
CA ALA A 389 18.80 -7.63 -36.90
C ALA A 389 18.83 -8.19 -38.34
N LEU A 390 17.67 -8.38 -38.97
CA LEU A 390 17.56 -8.87 -40.36
C LEU A 390 17.96 -7.82 -41.40
N SER A 391 17.76 -6.53 -41.12
CA SER A 391 18.10 -5.42 -42.02
C SER A 391 19.54 -4.93 -41.91
N ASN A 392 20.30 -5.41 -40.92
CA ASN A 392 21.70 -5.05 -40.70
C ASN A 392 22.58 -6.30 -40.49
N PRO A 393 22.65 -7.23 -41.47
CA PRO A 393 23.53 -8.38 -41.38
C PRO A 393 24.98 -7.89 -41.35
N ALA A 394 25.73 -8.34 -40.35
CA ALA A 394 27.12 -7.97 -40.10
C ALA A 394 28.06 -8.27 -41.28
#